data_AF-A0A8T4PLG0-F1
#
_entry.id   AF-A0A8T4PLG0-F1
#
_cell.length_a   1.000
_cell.length_b   1.000
_cell.length_c   1.000
_cell.angle_alpha   90.00
_cell.angle_beta   90.00
_cell.angle_gamma   90.00
#
_symmetry.space_group_name_H-M   'P 1'
#
loop_
_entity.id
_entity.type
_entity.pdbx_description
1 polymer ?
#
loop_
_entity_poly.entity_id
_entity_poly.type
_entity_poly.pdbx_seq_one_letter_code
_entity_poly.pdbx_strand_id
1 'polypeptide(L)'
;MKRKLKVLYFRDRCIGNASCAALASNQFEFTGQKATLLNGKKEGNEKFTLNVNCDDNEANDILQAARACPVNAIGVVDMEKNEDIVSYEVKENNAREIAAKYDDSKEFILDDKGYFLIRLDRKSRNIEVAFCNMKNNIILKVTGKKPIDIYHTILHKEKLGIRPEHAAYLGRELQKAYTALENNLEYVQDEELDLNKKFSQ
;
A
#
# COMPACT_ATOMS: atom_id res chain seq x y z
N MET A 1 10.49 -31.56 -9.47
CA MET A 1 9.81 -32.67 -8.76
C MET A 1 8.31 -32.36 -8.74
N LYS A 2 7.40 -33.34 -8.73
CA LYS A 2 5.96 -33.03 -8.61
C LYS A 2 5.61 -32.82 -7.14
N ARG A 3 4.94 -31.71 -6.80
CA ARG A 3 4.43 -31.39 -5.47
C ARG A 3 2.92 -31.52 -5.42
N LYS A 4 2.39 -31.85 -4.25
CA LYS A 4 0.94 -31.92 -4.00
C LYS A 4 0.54 -30.84 -3.01
N LEU A 5 -0.10 -29.79 -3.51
CA LEU A 5 -0.51 -28.64 -2.71
C LEU A 5 -2.03 -28.59 -2.59
N LYS A 6 -2.54 -28.21 -1.42
CA LYS A 6 -3.93 -27.79 -1.24
C LYS A 6 -3.97 -26.28 -1.06
N VAL A 7 -4.56 -25.60 -2.03
CA VAL A 7 -4.84 -24.16 -1.97
C VAL A 7 -6.18 -23.96 -1.29
N LEU A 8 -6.21 -23.07 -0.30
CA LEU A 8 -7.43 -22.60 0.35
C LEU A 8 -7.64 -21.14 -0.01
N TYR A 9 -8.87 -20.77 -0.35
CA TYR A 9 -9.23 -19.39 -0.67
C TYR A 9 -10.50 -18.98 0.07
N PHE A 10 -10.41 -17.86 0.80
CA PHE A 10 -11.49 -17.27 1.60
C PHE A 10 -11.99 -16.01 0.91
N ARG A 11 -13.07 -16.15 0.14
CA ARG A 11 -13.59 -15.10 -0.73
C ARG A 11 -14.18 -13.93 0.06
N ASP A 12 -14.77 -14.19 1.22
CA ASP A 12 -15.25 -13.17 2.16
C ASP A 12 -14.14 -12.19 2.55
N ARG A 13 -12.93 -12.67 2.81
CA ARG A 13 -11.75 -11.86 3.17
C ARG A 13 -11.11 -11.11 2.01
N CYS A 14 -11.32 -11.54 0.78
CA CYS A 14 -10.65 -10.96 -0.38
C CYS A 14 -11.10 -9.51 -0.64
N ILE A 15 -10.11 -8.60 -0.73
CA ILE A 15 -10.32 -7.16 -1.01
C ILE A 15 -10.04 -6.76 -2.47
N GLY A 16 -9.85 -7.74 -3.36
CA GLY A 16 -9.67 -7.46 -4.79
C GLY A 16 -8.33 -6.85 -5.18
N ASN A 17 -7.26 -7.08 -4.40
CA ASN A 17 -5.91 -6.59 -4.72
C ASN A 17 -5.30 -7.19 -6.01
N ALA A 18 -5.86 -8.27 -6.54
CA ALA A 18 -5.49 -8.93 -7.80
C ALA A 18 -4.07 -9.53 -7.92
N SER A 19 -3.20 -9.38 -6.93
CA SER A 19 -1.83 -9.96 -6.96
C SER A 19 -1.81 -11.46 -7.22
N CYS A 20 -2.78 -12.22 -6.69
CA CYS A 20 -2.88 -13.65 -6.93
C CYS A 20 -3.11 -14.02 -8.40
N ALA A 21 -3.97 -13.30 -9.11
CA ALA A 21 -4.22 -13.53 -10.53
C ALA A 21 -3.02 -13.12 -11.40
N ALA A 22 -2.23 -12.14 -10.97
CA ALA A 22 -1.01 -11.74 -11.66
C ALA A 22 0.14 -12.74 -11.47
N LEU A 23 0.24 -13.35 -10.28
CA LEU A 23 1.35 -14.25 -9.92
C LEU A 23 1.05 -15.72 -10.23
N ALA A 24 -0.21 -16.16 -10.14
CA ALA A 24 -0.63 -17.55 -10.33
C ALA A 24 -1.92 -17.63 -11.17
N SER A 25 -1.85 -17.15 -12.41
CA SER A 25 -2.99 -17.05 -13.34
C SER A 25 -3.62 -18.40 -13.71
N ASN A 26 -2.90 -19.51 -13.55
CA ASN A 26 -3.43 -20.86 -13.73
C ASN A 26 -4.43 -21.24 -12.62
N GLN A 27 -4.30 -20.67 -11.43
CA GLN A 27 -5.14 -20.97 -10.27
C GLN A 27 -6.13 -19.84 -9.96
N PHE A 28 -5.79 -18.59 -10.30
CA PHE A 28 -6.59 -17.42 -9.95
C PHE A 28 -6.94 -16.56 -11.15
N GLU A 29 -8.21 -16.17 -11.21
CA GLU A 29 -8.70 -15.16 -12.15
C GLU A 29 -9.19 -13.93 -11.37
N PHE A 30 -9.11 -12.74 -11.97
CA PHE A 30 -9.66 -11.52 -11.39
C PHE A 30 -10.62 -10.84 -12.36
N THR A 31 -11.91 -10.83 -12.01
CA THR A 31 -12.99 -10.24 -12.83
C THR A 31 -13.46 -8.88 -12.31
N GLY A 32 -12.64 -8.21 -11.48
CA GLY A 32 -12.79 -6.78 -11.16
C GLY A 32 -13.05 -6.46 -9.69
N GLN A 33 -13.73 -7.32 -8.92
CA GLN A 33 -14.00 -7.04 -7.50
C GLN A 33 -13.27 -7.99 -6.55
N LYS A 34 -13.32 -9.29 -6.81
CA LYS A 34 -12.64 -10.32 -6.02
C LYS A 34 -12.02 -11.34 -6.95
N ALA A 35 -10.98 -12.00 -6.46
CA ALA A 35 -10.40 -13.12 -7.20
C ALA A 35 -11.35 -14.33 -7.21
N THR A 36 -11.15 -15.20 -8.18
CA THR A 36 -11.82 -16.49 -8.30
C THR A 36 -10.75 -17.57 -8.28
N LEU A 37 -10.89 -18.56 -7.41
CA LEU A 37 -10.06 -19.77 -7.45
C LEU A 37 -10.60 -20.70 -8.54
N LEU A 38 -9.88 -20.81 -9.65
CA LEU A 38 -10.25 -21.63 -10.79
C LEU A 38 -10.32 -23.10 -10.39
N ASN A 39 -11.39 -23.77 -10.81
CA ASN A 39 -11.67 -25.18 -10.46
C ASN A 39 -11.75 -25.47 -8.94
N GLY A 40 -11.84 -24.41 -8.12
CA GLY A 40 -11.96 -24.55 -6.67
C GLY A 40 -13.32 -25.13 -6.26
N LYS A 41 -13.31 -26.12 -5.37
CA LYS A 41 -14.51 -26.67 -4.75
C LYS A 41 -14.92 -25.81 -3.57
N LYS A 42 -16.18 -25.34 -3.56
CA LYS A 42 -16.74 -24.60 -2.43
C LYS A 42 -16.92 -25.55 -1.23
N GLU A 43 -16.32 -25.22 -0.10
CA GLU A 43 -16.44 -25.95 1.17
C GLU A 43 -16.96 -24.98 2.25
N GLY A 44 -18.26 -25.02 2.55
CA GLY A 44 -18.88 -24.10 3.51
C GLY A 44 -19.17 -22.71 2.94
N ASN A 45 -19.21 -21.69 3.80
CA ASN A 45 -19.53 -20.33 3.39
C ASN A 45 -18.28 -19.60 2.91
N GLU A 46 -18.28 -19.14 1.65
CA GLU A 46 -17.21 -18.38 0.99
C GLU A 46 -15.78 -18.95 1.03
N LYS A 47 -15.60 -20.21 1.45
CA LYS A 47 -14.32 -20.93 1.39
C LYS A 47 -14.29 -21.85 0.18
N PHE A 48 -13.18 -21.81 -0.55
CA PHE A 48 -12.91 -22.62 -1.73
C PHE A 48 -11.60 -23.37 -1.54
N THR A 49 -11.50 -24.57 -2.08
CA THR A 49 -10.29 -25.37 -2.02
C THR A 49 -9.95 -25.98 -3.36
N LEU A 50 -8.66 -26.09 -3.66
CA LEU A 50 -8.15 -26.70 -4.88
C LEU A 50 -6.93 -27.56 -4.54
N ASN A 51 -6.97 -28.83 -4.90
CA ASN A 51 -5.80 -29.70 -4.83
C ASN A 51 -5.05 -29.60 -6.17
N VAL A 52 -3.77 -29.29 -6.11
CA VAL A 52 -2.92 -29.05 -7.29
C VAL A 52 -1.74 -30.02 -7.24
N ASN A 53 -1.52 -30.74 -8.35
CA ASN A 53 -0.30 -31.51 -8.60
C ASN A 53 0.57 -30.69 -9.56
N CYS A 54 1.52 -29.93 -9.01
CA CYS A 54 2.31 -28.93 -9.74
C CYS A 54 3.79 -29.31 -9.80
N ASP A 55 4.53 -28.70 -10.72
CA ASP A 55 5.99 -28.69 -10.65
C ASP A 55 6.50 -27.62 -9.65
N ASP A 56 7.82 -27.47 -9.55
CA ASP A 56 8.42 -26.52 -8.60
C ASP A 56 8.19 -25.05 -8.98
N ASN A 57 8.03 -24.73 -10.27
CA ASN A 57 7.78 -23.36 -10.74
C ASN A 57 6.34 -22.94 -10.40
N GLU A 58 5.36 -23.77 -10.78
CA GLU A 58 3.95 -23.51 -10.48
C GLU A 58 3.70 -23.53 -8.95
N ALA A 59 4.39 -24.40 -8.21
CA ALA A 59 4.36 -24.35 -6.75
C ALA A 59 4.86 -23.00 -6.21
N ASN A 60 5.96 -22.48 -6.75
CA ASN A 60 6.49 -21.18 -6.35
C ASN A 60 5.49 -20.06 -6.67
N ASP A 61 4.87 -20.07 -7.85
CA ASP A 61 3.86 -19.09 -8.25
C ASP A 61 2.66 -19.07 -7.29
N ILE A 62 2.13 -20.24 -6.95
CA ILE A 62 1.04 -20.38 -5.96
C ILE A 62 1.46 -19.84 -4.59
N LEU A 63 2.68 -20.14 -4.14
CA LEU A 63 3.20 -19.68 -2.85
C LEU A 63 3.42 -18.16 -2.84
N GLN A 64 3.92 -17.58 -3.94
CA GLN A 64 4.07 -16.13 -4.08
C GLN A 64 2.70 -15.45 -4.11
N ALA A 65 1.73 -15.99 -4.85
CA ALA A 65 0.36 -15.49 -4.88
C ALA A 65 -0.28 -15.48 -3.49
N ALA A 66 -0.07 -16.54 -2.70
CA ALA A 66 -0.57 -16.63 -1.33
C ALA A 66 0.10 -15.59 -0.41
N ARG A 67 1.44 -15.48 -0.46
CA ARG A 67 2.22 -14.52 0.35
C ARG A 67 1.95 -13.06 -0.03
N ALA A 68 1.66 -12.79 -1.29
CA ALA A 68 1.34 -11.46 -1.78
C ALA A 68 -0.07 -11.01 -1.40
N CYS A 69 -0.93 -11.89 -0.88
CA CYS A 69 -2.28 -11.53 -0.46
C CYS A 69 -2.23 -10.67 0.83
N PRO A 70 -2.61 -9.39 0.77
CA PRO A 70 -2.45 -8.48 1.93
C PRO A 70 -3.43 -8.77 3.08
N VAL A 71 -4.39 -9.65 2.86
CA VAL A 71 -5.51 -9.94 3.78
C VAL A 71 -5.59 -11.42 4.15
N ASN A 72 -4.52 -12.19 3.90
CA ASN A 72 -4.42 -13.61 4.23
C ASN A 72 -5.64 -14.43 3.75
N ALA A 73 -6.19 -14.06 2.59
CA ALA A 73 -7.34 -14.76 1.99
C ALA A 73 -6.93 -16.08 1.33
N ILE A 74 -5.64 -16.37 1.22
CA ILE A 74 -5.11 -17.56 0.56
C ILE A 74 -4.21 -18.31 1.54
N GLY A 75 -4.48 -19.60 1.72
CA GLY A 75 -3.62 -20.53 2.46
C GLY A 75 -3.10 -21.63 1.54
N VAL A 76 -1.95 -22.20 1.86
CA VAL A 76 -1.35 -23.31 1.10
C VAL A 76 -0.84 -24.38 2.04
N VAL A 77 -1.26 -25.62 1.83
CA VAL A 77 -0.89 -26.79 2.64
C VAL A 77 -0.11 -27.77 1.77
N ASP A 78 1.00 -28.28 2.29
CA ASP A 78 1.69 -29.44 1.73
C ASP A 78 0.89 -30.70 2.06
N MET A 79 0.35 -31.38 1.05
CA MET A 79 -0.50 -32.54 1.27
C MET A 79 0.28 -33.80 1.66
N GLU A 80 1.58 -33.88 1.39
CA GLU A 80 2.39 -35.05 1.74
C GLU A 80 2.85 -34.98 3.18
N LYS A 81 3.19 -33.77 3.65
CA LYS A 81 3.61 -33.52 5.04
C LYS A 81 2.44 -33.19 5.97
N ASN A 82 1.29 -32.81 5.41
CA ASN A 82 0.13 -32.31 6.14
C ASN A 82 0.49 -31.07 7.00
N GLU A 83 1.24 -30.13 6.40
CA GLU A 83 1.75 -28.92 7.05
C GLU A 83 1.36 -27.67 6.26
N ASP A 84 1.01 -26.60 6.97
CA ASP A 84 0.78 -25.28 6.37
C ASP A 84 2.10 -24.68 5.87
N ILE A 85 2.21 -24.41 4.57
CA ILE A 85 3.33 -23.65 3.99
C ILE A 85 3.07 -22.14 4.10
N VAL A 86 1.81 -21.74 3.87
CA VAL A 86 1.33 -20.37 4.03
C VAL A 86 0.04 -20.42 4.84
N SER A 87 0.10 -19.90 6.06
CA SER A 87 -1.07 -19.79 6.94
C SER A 87 -2.00 -18.68 6.48
N TYR A 88 -3.31 -18.91 6.65
CA TYR A 88 -4.36 -17.91 6.46
C TYR A 88 -4.90 -17.36 7.81
N GLU A 89 -4.45 -17.93 8.94
CA GLU A 89 -4.83 -17.49 10.28
C GLU A 89 -3.84 -16.45 10.81
N VAL A 90 -4.38 -15.37 11.38
CA VAL A 90 -3.62 -14.37 12.12
C VAL A 90 -3.56 -14.83 13.57
N LYS A 91 -2.33 -15.02 14.09
CA LYS A 91 -2.09 -15.45 15.48
C LYS A 91 -1.60 -14.25 16.28
N GLU A 92 -2.29 -13.93 17.37
CA GLU A 92 -1.98 -12.77 18.22
C GLU A 92 -1.21 -13.12 19.49
N ASN A 93 -0.95 -14.41 19.74
CA ASN A 93 -0.43 -14.91 21.03
C ASN A 93 0.88 -14.25 21.50
N ASN A 94 1.66 -13.67 20.59
CA ASN A 94 2.93 -12.98 20.89
C ASN A 94 2.92 -11.50 20.42
N ALA A 95 1.74 -10.94 20.14
CA ALA A 95 1.62 -9.56 19.69
C ALA A 95 1.94 -8.60 20.84
N ARG A 96 2.79 -7.60 20.58
CA ARG A 96 3.08 -6.52 21.52
C ARG A 96 2.11 -5.38 21.27
N GLU A 97 1.26 -5.09 22.24
CA GLU A 97 0.33 -3.95 22.19
C GLU A 97 0.92 -2.74 22.93
N ILE A 98 0.89 -1.58 22.29
CA ILE A 98 1.42 -0.32 22.83
C ILE A 98 0.46 0.80 22.42
N ALA A 99 0.03 1.62 23.39
CA ALA A 99 -0.75 2.82 23.08
C ALA A 99 0.13 3.88 22.41
N ALA A 100 -0.32 4.41 21.28
CA ALA A 100 0.36 5.50 20.60
C ALA A 100 0.34 6.77 21.47
N LYS A 101 1.49 7.44 21.59
CA LYS A 101 1.66 8.70 22.31
C LYS A 101 2.68 9.55 21.59
N TYR A 102 2.41 10.84 21.48
CA TYR A 102 3.33 11.85 20.96
C TYR A 102 3.12 13.15 21.75
N ASP A 103 4.21 13.76 22.20
CA ASP A 103 4.22 15.00 22.96
C ASP A 103 5.03 16.07 22.22
N ASP A 104 4.35 17.00 21.53
CA ASP A 104 4.96 18.09 20.78
C ASP A 104 6.00 18.87 21.59
N SER A 105 5.76 19.08 22.89
CA SER A 105 6.67 19.87 23.73
C SER A 105 8.02 19.19 23.99
N LYS A 106 8.10 17.87 23.77
CA LYS A 106 9.27 17.05 24.09
C LYS A 106 9.90 16.39 22.87
N GLU A 107 9.09 16.04 21.88
CA GLU A 107 9.48 15.22 20.74
C GLU A 107 9.60 16.05 19.45
N PHE A 108 9.10 17.29 19.44
CA PHE A 108 9.32 18.20 18.32
C PHE A 108 10.80 18.55 18.22
N ILE A 109 11.40 18.18 17.08
CA ILE A 109 12.78 18.51 16.73
C ILE A 109 12.73 19.21 15.37
N LEU A 110 13.16 20.46 15.34
CA LEU A 110 13.32 21.21 14.09
C LEU A 110 14.30 20.48 13.16
N ASP A 111 13.91 20.22 11.92
CA ASP A 111 14.82 19.65 10.92
C ASP A 111 15.84 20.71 10.51
N ASP A 112 17.12 20.38 10.65
CA ASP A 112 18.24 21.26 10.33
C ASP A 112 18.53 21.33 8.82
N LYS A 113 17.92 20.47 8.01
CA LYS A 113 18.17 20.39 6.57
C LYS A 113 17.27 21.31 5.76
N GLY A 114 16.04 21.53 6.20
CA GLY A 114 15.10 22.35 5.44
C GLY A 114 13.63 21.99 5.63
N TYR A 115 12.80 22.56 4.75
CA TYR A 115 11.35 22.43 4.78
C TYR A 115 10.77 22.28 3.37
N PHE A 116 9.54 21.76 3.30
CA PHE A 116 8.80 21.63 2.05
C PHE A 116 7.78 22.75 1.89
N LEU A 117 7.65 23.23 0.66
CA LEU A 117 6.55 24.09 0.21
C LEU A 117 5.75 23.33 -0.84
N ILE A 118 4.45 23.27 -0.66
CA ILE A 118 3.53 22.58 -1.56
C ILE A 118 2.54 23.59 -2.15
N ARG A 119 2.36 23.54 -3.46
CA ARG A 119 1.39 24.36 -4.20
C ARG A 119 0.60 23.50 -5.17
N LEU A 120 -0.65 23.88 -5.40
CA LEU A 120 -1.50 23.29 -6.42
C LEU A 120 -1.52 24.17 -7.68
N ASP A 121 -1.03 23.65 -8.80
CA ASP A 121 -1.33 24.21 -10.12
C ASP A 121 -2.61 23.57 -10.64
N ARG A 122 -3.73 24.26 -10.41
CA ARG A 122 -5.06 23.80 -10.84
C ARG A 122 -5.27 23.85 -12.35
N LYS A 123 -4.51 24.68 -13.08
CA LYS A 123 -4.63 24.79 -14.54
C LYS A 123 -4.10 23.52 -15.21
N SER A 124 -2.93 23.04 -14.78
CA SER A 124 -2.33 21.80 -15.30
C SER A 124 -2.71 20.55 -14.50
N ARG A 125 -3.45 20.72 -13.40
CA ARG A 125 -3.78 19.69 -12.40
C ARG A 125 -2.53 18.98 -11.87
N ASN A 126 -1.54 19.78 -11.51
CA ASN A 126 -0.30 19.31 -10.91
C ASN A 126 -0.20 19.75 -9.45
N ILE A 127 0.49 18.93 -8.65
CA ILE A 127 1.00 19.28 -7.33
C ILE A 127 2.48 19.60 -7.53
N GLU A 128 2.89 20.76 -7.04
CA GLU A 128 4.26 21.24 -7.09
C GLU A 128 4.84 21.23 -5.68
N VAL A 129 6.01 20.63 -5.53
CA VAL A 129 6.75 20.56 -4.28
C VAL A 129 8.11 21.21 -4.46
N ALA A 130 8.47 22.12 -3.56
CA ALA A 130 9.82 22.63 -3.44
C ALA A 130 10.41 22.23 -2.09
N PHE A 131 11.66 21.77 -2.07
CA PHE A 131 12.46 21.62 -0.86
C PHE A 131 13.40 22.81 -0.73
N CYS A 132 13.31 23.51 0.39
CA CYS A 132 14.13 24.68 0.71
C CYS A 132 15.10 24.35 1.83
N ASN A 133 16.35 24.79 1.73
CA ASN A 133 17.27 24.74 2.87
C ASN A 133 16.95 25.83 3.90
N MET A 134 17.66 25.85 5.03
CA MET A 134 17.49 26.84 6.11
C MET A 134 17.81 28.30 5.72
N LYS A 135 18.39 28.52 4.54
CA LYS A 135 18.63 29.86 3.97
C LYS A 135 17.53 30.29 2.99
N ASN A 136 16.42 29.54 2.94
CA ASN A 136 15.30 29.73 2.02
C ASN A 136 15.69 29.57 0.53
N ASN A 137 16.79 28.87 0.24
CA ASN A 137 17.16 28.52 -1.12
C ASN A 137 16.42 27.25 -1.52
N ILE A 138 15.71 27.29 -2.65
CA ILE A 138 15.09 26.10 -3.24
C ILE A 138 16.21 25.20 -3.78
N ILE A 139 16.33 24.00 -3.21
CA ILE A 139 17.34 23.00 -3.57
C ILE A 139 16.78 22.00 -4.59
N LEU A 140 15.49 21.67 -4.47
CA LEU A 140 14.82 20.72 -5.34
C LEU A 140 13.40 21.18 -5.63
N LYS A 141 12.94 20.99 -6.86
CA LYS A 141 11.54 21.12 -7.26
C LYS A 141 11.08 19.84 -7.93
N VAL A 142 9.92 19.32 -7.52
CA VAL A 142 9.29 18.15 -8.13
C VAL A 142 7.83 18.46 -8.41
N THR A 143 7.38 18.17 -9.62
CA THR A 143 5.99 18.37 -10.05
C THR A 143 5.42 17.04 -10.48
N GLY A 144 4.20 16.73 -10.07
CA GLY A 144 3.51 15.50 -10.46
C GLY A 144 2.01 15.56 -10.22
N LYS A 145 1.30 14.53 -10.68
CA LYS A 145 -0.16 14.43 -10.53
C LYS A 145 -0.59 13.57 -9.36
N LYS A 146 0.23 12.59 -8.97
CA LYS A 146 -0.08 11.64 -7.89
C LYS A 146 0.94 11.75 -6.75
N PRO A 147 0.52 11.61 -5.49
CA PRO A 147 1.42 11.63 -4.34
C PRO A 147 2.59 10.65 -4.45
N ILE A 148 2.29 9.39 -4.82
CA ILE A 148 3.30 8.31 -5.00
C ILE A 148 4.41 8.70 -5.97
N ASP A 149 4.07 9.32 -7.10
CA ASP A 149 5.07 9.71 -8.10
C ASP A 149 6.03 10.76 -7.53
N ILE A 150 5.50 11.70 -6.73
CA ILE A 150 6.25 12.81 -6.17
C ILE A 150 7.15 12.33 -5.02
N TYR A 151 6.60 11.70 -3.98
CA TYR A 151 7.43 11.28 -2.84
C TYR A 151 8.42 10.18 -3.25
N HIS A 152 8.07 9.28 -4.16
CA HIS A 152 9.01 8.27 -4.64
C HIS A 152 10.16 8.93 -5.42
N THR A 153 9.87 9.97 -6.21
CA THR A 153 10.93 10.72 -6.91
C THR A 153 11.85 11.41 -5.90
N ILE A 154 11.31 12.11 -4.91
CA ILE A 154 12.09 12.81 -3.88
C ILE A 154 12.95 11.83 -3.05
N LEU A 155 12.34 10.75 -2.54
CA LEU A 155 12.98 9.84 -1.59
C LEU A 155 13.91 8.82 -2.26
N HIS A 156 13.56 8.30 -3.44
CA HIS A 156 14.29 7.19 -4.06
C HIS A 156 15.10 7.58 -5.29
N LYS A 157 14.61 8.51 -6.13
CA LYS A 157 15.34 8.92 -7.33
C LYS A 157 16.35 10.01 -7.00
N GLU A 158 15.89 11.10 -6.38
CA GLU A 158 16.73 12.22 -5.94
C GLU A 158 17.47 11.92 -4.63
N LYS A 159 16.99 10.91 -3.87
CA LYS A 159 17.59 10.47 -2.61
C LYS A 159 17.81 11.62 -1.63
N LEU A 160 16.83 12.53 -1.56
CA LEU A 160 16.90 13.67 -0.68
C LEU A 160 16.96 13.18 0.77
N GLY A 161 18.08 13.43 1.45
CA GLY A 161 18.33 12.89 2.77
C GLY A 161 17.55 13.63 3.86
N ILE A 162 16.24 13.39 3.98
CA ILE A 162 15.37 13.94 5.03
C ILE A 162 15.13 12.91 6.15
N ARG A 163 14.60 13.37 7.29
CA ARG A 163 14.20 12.49 8.39
C ARG A 163 12.94 11.67 8.06
N PRO A 164 12.75 10.47 8.66
CA PRO A 164 11.55 9.66 8.46
C PRO A 164 10.24 10.40 8.76
N GLU A 165 10.21 11.25 9.79
CA GLU A 165 9.05 12.05 10.19
C GLU A 165 8.68 13.05 9.08
N HIS A 166 9.68 13.64 8.42
CA HIS A 166 9.49 14.52 7.27
C HIS A 166 9.03 13.76 6.02
N ALA A 167 9.49 12.53 5.81
CA ALA A 167 8.97 11.67 4.75
C ALA A 167 7.48 11.32 4.99
N ALA A 168 7.09 11.03 6.23
CA ALA A 168 5.70 10.78 6.62
C ALA A 168 4.83 12.04 6.46
N TYR A 169 5.31 13.19 6.93
CA TYR A 169 4.67 14.49 6.74
C TYR A 169 4.45 14.80 5.26
N LEU A 170 5.48 14.65 4.43
CA LEU A 170 5.40 14.88 3.00
C LEU A 170 4.33 13.99 2.34
N GLY A 171 4.28 12.70 2.71
CA GLY A 171 3.24 11.79 2.23
C GLY A 171 1.82 12.25 2.62
N ARG A 172 1.63 12.67 3.87
CA ARG A 172 0.35 13.19 4.40
C ARG A 172 -0.10 14.43 3.64
N GLU A 173 0.76 15.43 3.53
CA GLU A 173 0.43 16.68 2.86
C GLU A 173 0.20 16.49 1.35
N LEU A 174 0.99 15.63 0.69
CA LEU A 174 0.78 15.31 -0.72
C LEU A 174 -0.58 14.64 -0.96
N GLN A 175 -1.00 13.73 -0.08
CA GLN A 175 -2.32 13.09 -0.18
C GLN A 175 -3.44 14.10 0.07
N LYS A 176 -3.27 15.04 1.01
CA LYS A 176 -4.21 16.15 1.25
C LYS A 176 -4.32 17.06 0.02
N ALA A 177 -3.18 17.48 -0.52
CA ALA A 177 -3.07 18.31 -1.72
C ALA A 177 -3.75 17.64 -2.93
N TYR A 178 -3.50 16.35 -3.14
CA TYR A 178 -4.17 15.56 -4.18
C TYR A 178 -5.69 15.52 -4.00
N THR A 179 -6.16 15.25 -2.78
CA THR A 179 -7.60 15.22 -2.47
C THR A 179 -8.26 16.56 -2.72
N ALA A 180 -7.61 17.66 -2.32
CA ALA A 180 -8.09 19.01 -2.53
C ALA A 180 -8.14 19.39 -4.02
N LEU A 181 -7.15 18.96 -4.79
CA LEU A 181 -7.10 19.16 -6.24
C LEU A 181 -8.22 18.39 -6.96
N GLU A 182 -8.40 17.12 -6.64
CA GLU A 182 -9.41 16.26 -7.28
C GLU A 182 -10.85 16.72 -6.99
N ASN A 183 -11.10 17.25 -5.80
CA ASN A 183 -12.44 17.67 -5.36
C ASN A 183 -12.70 19.18 -5.46
N ASN A 184 -11.76 19.93 -6.06
CA ASN A 184 -11.78 21.39 -6.12
C ASN A 184 -12.00 22.08 -4.76
N LEU A 185 -11.37 21.55 -3.71
CA LEU A 185 -11.37 22.13 -2.36
C LEU A 185 -10.19 23.09 -2.21
N GLU A 186 -10.30 24.04 -1.29
CA GLU A 186 -9.15 24.85 -0.88
C GLU A 186 -8.07 23.97 -0.24
N TYR A 187 -6.80 24.29 -0.48
CA TYR A 187 -5.66 23.63 0.14
C TYR A 187 -4.84 24.69 0.85
N VAL A 188 -4.63 24.49 2.15
CA VAL A 188 -3.69 25.25 2.96
C VAL A 188 -2.77 24.23 3.63
N GLN A 189 -1.46 24.42 3.49
CA GLN A 189 -0.48 23.55 4.12
C GLN A 189 -0.60 23.65 5.64
N ASP A 190 -0.37 22.55 6.36
CA ASP A 190 -0.48 22.45 7.83
C ASP A 190 -1.87 22.66 8.43
N GLU A 191 -2.86 23.11 7.66
CA GLU A 191 -4.27 23.15 8.09
C GLU A 191 -5.03 21.87 7.73
N GLU A 192 -6.06 21.56 8.50
CA GLU A 192 -6.97 20.45 8.17
C GLU A 192 -7.76 20.75 6.88
N LEU A 193 -8.07 19.71 6.13
CA LEU A 193 -8.82 19.85 4.89
C LEU A 193 -10.29 20.12 5.19
N ASP A 194 -10.77 21.33 4.90
CA ASP A 194 -12.20 21.66 4.95
C ASP A 194 -12.92 21.13 3.71
N LEU A 195 -13.71 20.06 3.90
CA LEU A 195 -14.47 19.41 2.83
C LEU A 195 -15.63 20.28 2.29
N ASN A 196 -16.02 21.34 2.99
CA ASN A 196 -17.07 22.27 2.57
C ASN A 196 -16.51 23.50 1.86
N LYS A 197 -15.22 23.81 2.03
CA LYS A 197 -14.59 24.99 1.45
C LYS A 197 -14.06 24.72 0.05
N LYS A 198 -14.83 25.17 -0.96
CA LYS A 198 -14.39 25.13 -2.36
C LYS A 198 -13.31 26.16 -2.63
N PHE A 199 -12.41 25.82 -3.54
CA PHE A 199 -11.45 26.79 -4.05
C PHE A 199 -12.17 27.84 -4.89
N SER A 200 -12.16 29.09 -4.41
CA SER A 200 -12.59 30.28 -5.15
C SER A 200 -11.36 30.98 -5.74
N GLN A 201 -11.39 31.24 -7.05
CA GLN A 201 -10.36 32.03 -7.75
C GLN A 201 -10.44 33.51 -7.42
#